data_AF-A0A392MF35-F1
#
_entry.id   AF-A0A392MF35-F1
#
_cell.length_a   1.000
_cell.length_b   1.000
_cell.length_c   1.000
_cell.angle_alpha   90.00
_cell.angle_beta   90.00
_cell.angle_gamma   90.00
#
_symmetry.space_group_name_H-M   'P 1'
#
loop_
_entity.id
_entity.type
_entity.pdbx_description
1 polymer ?
#
loop_
_entity_poly.entity_id
_entity_poly.type
_entity_poly.pdbx_seq_one_letter_code
_entity_poly.pdbx_strand_id
1 'polypeptide(L)'
;AHKRVLLVLDDVDSTKQLEELAGGCGWFGSGSRIIITTRDKSLVDKHVRDGFILEKYKMEALNDHDSLELFCWHAFKTSNPAKNFEGLSILAVSYAKGVPLVLKLMGSNVKSWVPDDWAMILERSIRKTNARSSYETKVKAWTQGNALASAYHPLREQCNNETSEPELVTKIVEDTFSNQPVPLPMKRIIGLDTHFEMVKPLLNFESQDTVLTLEIYGQSGIGKTTFALDIYNKIKHQFEAASFLANVREKSNKGTEGLEDLQKTLLSDMGEKTQTMLENSFEESSEIKHRLAHKRVLLVLDDVDSTKQLEALAGGCDWFGSGSRIIITTRDKSLVDNDVMDGFILEKYQMEEMNFQDSLELFCWHAFNMCTIPAKNFEGLSIRSVIYAKGVPLVLKTLGSDVKGQSMDDWAIILGRCPKNSYKTKVKDHRSEDDQPSDYYHIPRMEHWIET
;
A
#
# COMPACT_ATOMS: atom_id res chain seq x y z
N ALA A 1 21.60 -45.88 11.97
CA ALA A 1 20.38 -45.61 12.75
C ALA A 1 19.75 -44.33 12.24
N HIS A 2 18.45 -44.34 11.90
CA HIS A 2 17.75 -43.15 11.40
C HIS A 2 17.63 -42.09 12.50
N LYS A 3 17.75 -40.81 12.15
CA LYS A 3 17.63 -39.67 13.09
C LYS A 3 16.16 -39.40 13.42
N ARG A 4 15.88 -38.99 14.66
CA ARG A 4 14.55 -38.50 15.06
C ARG A 4 14.33 -37.10 14.47
N VAL A 5 13.16 -36.87 13.88
CA VAL A 5 12.81 -35.58 13.25
C VAL A 5 11.44 -35.07 13.70
N LEU A 6 11.25 -33.75 13.61
CA LEU A 6 9.96 -33.09 13.59
C LEU A 6 9.82 -32.45 12.21
N LEU A 7 8.86 -32.93 11.41
CA LEU A 7 8.58 -32.41 10.07
C LEU A 7 7.22 -31.70 10.10
N VAL A 8 7.14 -30.50 9.53
CA VAL A 8 5.88 -29.74 9.38
C VAL A 8 5.64 -29.53 7.91
N LEU A 9 4.54 -30.08 7.39
CA LEU A 9 4.09 -29.92 6.01
C LEU A 9 2.82 -29.06 6.03
N ASP A 10 2.92 -27.87 5.46
CA ASP A 10 1.83 -26.90 5.41
C ASP A 10 1.12 -26.96 4.04
N ASP A 11 -0.22 -26.88 4.04
CA ASP A 11 -1.11 -26.86 2.87
C ASP A 11 -0.95 -28.06 1.91
N VAL A 12 -0.89 -29.26 2.47
CA VAL A 12 -0.80 -30.49 1.66
C VAL A 12 -2.11 -30.73 0.92
N ASP A 13 -2.04 -30.78 -0.41
CA ASP A 13 -3.21 -30.89 -1.30
C ASP A 13 -3.24 -32.19 -2.12
N SER A 14 -2.19 -33.02 -2.04
CA SER A 14 -2.12 -34.29 -2.76
C SER A 14 -1.37 -35.38 -2.00
N THR A 15 -1.77 -36.63 -2.22
CA THR A 15 -1.12 -37.80 -1.58
C THR A 15 0.32 -37.99 -2.07
N LYS A 16 0.64 -37.52 -3.28
CA LYS A 16 1.98 -37.61 -3.86
C LYS A 16 2.99 -36.77 -3.08
N GLN A 17 2.62 -35.56 -2.64
CA GLN A 17 3.47 -34.72 -1.80
C GLN A 17 3.82 -35.43 -0.48
N LEU A 18 2.86 -36.13 0.12
CA LEU A 18 3.10 -36.92 1.33
C LEU A 18 4.04 -38.10 1.06
N GLU A 19 3.87 -38.80 -0.06
CA GLU A 19 4.75 -39.90 -0.46
C GLU A 19 6.20 -39.45 -0.71
N GLU A 20 6.40 -38.28 -1.31
CA GLU A 20 7.73 -37.74 -1.60
C GLU A 20 8.41 -37.14 -0.35
N LEU A 21 7.66 -36.50 0.54
CA LEU A 21 8.21 -35.72 1.66
C LEU A 21 8.19 -36.44 3.01
N ALA A 22 7.15 -37.25 3.27
CA ALA A 22 7.00 -38.00 4.52
C ALA A 22 7.38 -39.50 4.35
N GLY A 23 7.41 -40.01 3.12
CA GLY A 23 7.93 -41.34 2.80
C GLY A 23 7.27 -42.47 3.61
N GLY A 24 8.03 -43.54 3.87
CA GLY A 24 7.59 -44.70 4.67
C GLY A 24 8.13 -44.69 6.11
N CYS A 25 7.58 -45.54 6.98
CA CYS A 25 7.94 -45.63 8.42
C CYS A 25 9.42 -45.94 8.70
N GLY A 26 10.18 -46.39 7.70
CA GLY A 26 11.62 -46.63 7.78
C GLY A 26 12.51 -45.41 7.48
N TRP A 27 11.95 -44.27 7.05
CA TRP A 27 12.74 -43.09 6.71
C TRP A 27 13.30 -42.38 7.94
N PHE A 28 12.55 -42.39 9.05
CA PHE A 28 12.86 -41.63 10.25
C PHE A 28 13.10 -42.53 11.46
N GLY A 29 13.87 -42.03 12.42
CA GLY A 29 14.12 -42.72 13.68
C GLY A 29 12.86 -42.79 14.55
N SER A 30 12.78 -43.80 15.42
CA SER A 30 11.65 -43.97 16.35
C SER A 30 11.43 -42.71 17.22
N GLY A 31 10.17 -42.31 17.33
CA GLY A 31 9.72 -41.10 18.04
C GLY A 31 9.72 -39.83 17.19
N SER A 32 9.88 -39.93 15.86
CA SER A 32 9.70 -38.80 14.94
C SER A 32 8.24 -38.38 14.86
N ARG A 33 8.00 -37.09 14.59
CA ARG A 33 6.66 -36.51 14.47
C ARG A 33 6.52 -35.79 13.14
N ILE A 34 5.39 -35.96 12.48
CA ILE A 34 5.05 -35.26 11.24
C ILE A 34 3.73 -34.54 11.48
N ILE A 35 3.74 -33.22 11.34
CA ILE A 35 2.55 -32.37 11.43
C ILE A 35 2.15 -32.00 10.01
N ILE A 36 0.89 -32.22 9.66
CA ILE A 36 0.36 -31.95 8.32
C ILE A 36 -0.85 -31.03 8.48
N THR A 37 -0.85 -29.90 7.79
CA THR A 37 -2.05 -29.11 7.60
C THR A 37 -2.62 -29.42 6.21
N THR A 38 -3.93 -29.58 6.13
CA THR A 38 -4.62 -29.87 4.86
C THR A 38 -6.08 -29.46 4.95
N ARG A 39 -6.66 -29.10 3.80
CA ARG A 39 -8.09 -28.83 3.64
C ARG A 39 -8.88 -30.11 3.32
N ASP A 40 -8.20 -31.16 2.85
CA ASP A 40 -8.81 -32.45 2.51
C ASP A 40 -8.33 -33.54 3.47
N LYS A 41 -9.18 -33.82 4.47
CA LYS A 41 -8.95 -34.88 5.45
C LYS A 41 -8.72 -36.27 4.81
N SER A 42 -9.27 -36.51 3.62
CA SER A 42 -9.15 -37.79 2.92
C SER A 42 -7.72 -38.10 2.43
N LEU A 43 -6.88 -37.07 2.26
CA LEU A 43 -5.48 -37.22 1.86
C LEU A 43 -4.66 -37.94 2.93
N VAL A 44 -4.88 -37.58 4.19
CA VAL A 44 -4.19 -38.17 5.33
C VAL A 44 -4.65 -39.62 5.53
N ASP A 45 -5.95 -39.88 5.31
CA ASP A 45 -6.53 -41.23 5.41
C ASP A 45 -5.97 -42.21 4.38
N LYS A 46 -5.67 -41.74 3.16
CA LYS A 46 -5.09 -42.58 2.10
C LYS A 46 -3.60 -42.85 2.28
N HIS A 47 -2.89 -41.97 2.97
CA HIS A 47 -1.44 -42.04 3.10
C HIS A 47 -0.96 -42.89 4.28
N VAL A 48 -1.80 -43.15 5.28
CA VAL A 48 -1.39 -43.92 6.47
C VAL A 48 -1.15 -45.39 6.09
N ARG A 49 0.12 -45.78 6.07
CA ARG A 49 0.58 -47.17 5.98
C ARG A 49 0.84 -47.73 7.40
N ASP A 50 0.89 -49.05 7.52
CA ASP A 50 1.15 -49.76 8.78
C ASP A 50 2.39 -49.19 9.51
N GLY A 51 2.22 -48.77 10.77
CA GLY A 51 3.30 -48.31 11.66
C GLY A 51 3.30 -46.83 12.05
N PHE A 52 2.43 -45.99 11.48
CA PHE A 52 2.23 -44.60 11.93
C PHE A 52 1.09 -44.50 12.96
N ILE A 53 1.30 -43.69 14.01
CA ILE A 53 0.22 -43.25 14.90
C ILE A 53 -0.31 -41.93 14.35
N LEU A 54 -1.58 -41.91 13.94
CA LEU A 54 -2.23 -40.71 13.41
C LEU A 54 -3.16 -40.09 14.46
N GLU A 55 -2.87 -38.84 14.82
CA GLU A 55 -3.78 -37.98 15.55
C GLU A 55 -4.36 -36.94 14.60
N LYS A 56 -5.70 -36.84 14.53
CA LYS A 56 -6.39 -35.86 13.68
C LYS A 56 -6.94 -34.75 14.55
N TYR A 57 -6.57 -33.53 14.22
CA TYR A 57 -7.14 -32.33 14.82
C TYR A 57 -7.91 -31.54 13.75
N LYS A 58 -9.19 -31.27 14.00
CA LYS A 58 -9.96 -30.36 13.15
C LYS A 58 -9.78 -28.96 13.72
N MET A 59 -9.16 -28.06 12.96
CA MET A 59 -9.13 -26.65 13.31
C MET A 59 -10.56 -26.11 13.23
N GLU A 60 -11.10 -25.72 14.39
CA GLU A 60 -12.40 -25.06 14.46
C GLU A 60 -12.24 -23.56 14.13
N ALA A 61 -13.31 -22.95 13.65
CA ALA A 61 -13.36 -21.50 13.50
C ALA A 61 -13.17 -20.84 14.87
N LEU A 62 -12.52 -19.68 14.89
CA LEU A 62 -12.36 -18.92 16.13
C LEU A 62 -13.74 -18.55 16.68
N ASN A 63 -13.88 -18.62 18.01
CA ASN A 63 -15.07 -18.08 18.66
C ASN A 63 -15.11 -16.54 18.50
N ASP A 64 -16.25 -15.92 18.78
CA ASP A 64 -16.44 -14.48 18.58
C ASP A 64 -15.45 -13.63 19.38
N HIS A 65 -15.07 -14.09 20.59
CA HIS A 65 -14.11 -13.39 21.45
C HIS A 65 -12.71 -13.37 20.81
N ASP A 66 -12.19 -14.54 20.46
CA ASP A 66 -10.87 -14.68 19.83
C ASP A 66 -10.83 -14.06 18.44
N SER A 67 -11.98 -14.08 17.74
CA SER A 67 -12.15 -13.43 16.46
C SER A 67 -12.06 -11.91 16.57
N LEU A 68 -12.76 -11.35 17.58
CA LEU A 68 -12.75 -9.92 17.85
C LEU A 68 -11.36 -9.46 18.28
N GLU A 69 -10.70 -10.22 19.15
CA GLU A 69 -9.34 -9.94 19.58
C GLU A 69 -8.37 -9.97 18.38
N LEU A 70 -8.44 -10.99 17.54
CA LEU A 70 -7.59 -11.11 16.37
C LEU A 70 -7.82 -9.98 15.37
N PHE A 71 -9.08 -9.63 15.10
CA PHE A 71 -9.43 -8.49 14.25
C PHE A 71 -8.88 -7.17 14.83
N CYS A 72 -9.12 -6.91 16.12
CA CYS A 72 -8.71 -5.67 16.78
C CYS A 72 -7.19 -5.54 16.85
N TRP A 73 -6.47 -6.65 17.04
CA TRP A 73 -5.02 -6.65 17.02
C TRP A 73 -4.47 -6.26 15.64
N HIS A 74 -5.13 -6.70 14.57
CA HIS A 74 -4.77 -6.33 13.22
C HIS A 74 -5.16 -4.89 12.88
N ALA A 75 -6.34 -4.43 13.30
CA ALA A 75 -6.87 -3.09 13.05
C ALA A 75 -6.24 -1.99 13.89
N PHE A 76 -6.24 -2.17 15.20
CA PHE A 76 -5.96 -1.12 16.18
C PHE A 76 -4.69 -1.37 16.98
N LYS A 77 -4.09 -2.57 16.84
CA LYS A 77 -2.96 -3.03 17.67
C LYS A 77 -3.32 -3.11 19.16
N THR A 78 -4.59 -3.44 19.43
CA THR A 78 -5.17 -3.61 20.77
C THR A 78 -6.08 -4.83 20.78
N SER A 79 -6.26 -5.49 21.93
CA SER A 79 -7.20 -6.63 22.03
C SER A 79 -8.67 -6.20 21.98
N ASN A 80 -8.96 -4.92 22.22
CA ASN A 80 -10.31 -4.35 22.21
C ASN A 80 -10.49 -3.38 21.05
N PRO A 81 -11.73 -3.23 20.53
CA PRO A 81 -12.02 -2.27 19.48
C PRO A 81 -11.85 -0.83 19.98
N ALA A 82 -11.45 0.06 19.08
CA ALA A 82 -11.45 1.49 19.36
C ALA A 82 -12.90 1.98 19.59
N LYS A 83 -13.10 2.99 20.46
CA LYS A 83 -14.42 3.44 20.93
C LYS A 83 -15.42 3.79 19.81
N ASN A 84 -14.95 4.25 18.65
CA ASN A 84 -15.79 4.60 17.51
C ASN A 84 -15.96 3.46 16.49
N PHE A 85 -15.32 2.31 16.72
CA PHE A 85 -15.27 1.17 15.81
C PHE A 85 -15.88 -0.10 16.41
N GLU A 86 -16.45 -0.04 17.61
CA GLU A 86 -17.01 -1.19 18.32
C GLU A 86 -18.07 -1.93 17.49
N GLY A 87 -19.07 -1.21 16.96
CA GLY A 87 -20.10 -1.78 16.09
C GLY A 87 -19.56 -2.37 14.78
N LEU A 88 -18.58 -1.70 14.17
CA LEU A 88 -17.92 -2.19 12.94
C LEU A 88 -17.09 -3.45 13.20
N SER A 89 -16.44 -3.52 14.35
CA SER A 89 -15.60 -4.67 14.74
C SER A 89 -16.47 -5.89 14.98
N ILE A 90 -17.64 -5.72 15.61
CA ILE A 90 -18.64 -6.77 15.78
C ILE A 90 -19.19 -7.24 14.43
N LEU A 91 -19.48 -6.31 13.50
CA LEU A 91 -19.95 -6.66 12.17
C LEU A 91 -18.90 -7.42 11.36
N ALA A 92 -17.64 -7.01 11.42
CA ALA A 92 -16.52 -7.68 10.76
C ALA A 92 -16.33 -9.11 11.30
N VAL A 93 -16.41 -9.30 12.61
CA VAL A 93 -16.34 -10.62 13.25
C VAL A 93 -17.51 -11.51 12.81
N SER A 94 -18.72 -10.96 12.83
CA SER A 94 -19.93 -11.67 12.39
C SER A 94 -19.83 -12.11 10.91
N TYR A 95 -19.29 -11.25 10.06
CA TYR A 95 -19.08 -11.57 8.65
C TYR A 95 -18.00 -12.63 8.45
N ALA A 96 -16.88 -12.51 9.15
CA ALA A 96 -15.74 -13.41 9.01
C ALA A 96 -16.02 -14.82 9.55
N LYS A 97 -17.08 -15.01 10.36
CA LYS A 97 -17.54 -16.31 10.90
C LYS A 97 -16.38 -17.13 11.49
N GLY A 98 -15.47 -16.45 12.20
CA GLY A 98 -14.32 -17.08 12.87
C GLY A 98 -13.16 -17.50 11.97
N VAL A 99 -13.14 -17.13 10.69
CA VAL A 99 -12.04 -17.43 9.77
C VAL A 99 -10.86 -16.47 10.04
N PRO A 100 -9.71 -16.96 10.58
CA PRO A 100 -8.61 -16.10 11.01
C PRO A 100 -8.05 -15.22 9.89
N LEU A 101 -7.96 -15.75 8.67
CA LEU A 101 -7.40 -15.02 7.53
C LEU A 101 -8.27 -13.82 7.14
N VAL A 102 -9.60 -14.02 7.10
CA VAL A 102 -10.57 -12.95 6.82
C VAL A 102 -10.49 -11.86 7.90
N LEU A 103 -10.42 -12.25 9.18
CA LEU A 103 -10.30 -11.31 10.30
C LEU A 103 -9.01 -10.48 10.24
N LYS A 104 -7.86 -11.13 9.95
CA LYS A 104 -6.57 -10.45 9.81
C LYS A 104 -6.57 -9.47 8.64
N LEU A 105 -7.16 -9.87 7.52
CA LEU A 105 -7.24 -9.06 6.31
C LEU A 105 -8.16 -7.86 6.53
N MET A 106 -9.36 -8.08 7.05
CA MET A 106 -10.29 -7.01 7.39
C MET A 106 -9.68 -6.04 8.39
N GLY A 107 -9.06 -6.56 9.46
CA GLY A 107 -8.41 -5.74 10.47
C GLY A 107 -7.30 -4.87 9.87
N SER A 108 -6.43 -5.43 9.04
CA SER A 108 -5.29 -4.71 8.46
C SER A 108 -5.70 -3.55 7.54
N ASN A 109 -6.94 -3.56 7.01
CA ASN A 109 -7.49 -2.56 6.10
C ASN A 109 -8.41 -1.53 6.79
N VAL A 110 -8.63 -1.61 8.11
CA VAL A 110 -9.49 -0.64 8.82
C VAL A 110 -8.92 0.79 8.79
N LYS A 111 -7.60 0.94 8.70
CA LYS A 111 -6.94 2.27 8.74
C LYS A 111 -7.04 3.06 7.44
N SER A 112 -7.35 2.40 6.33
CA SER A 112 -7.41 3.05 5.01
C SER A 112 -8.79 3.61 4.68
N TRP A 113 -9.86 3.24 5.40
CA TRP A 113 -11.24 3.46 4.93
C TRP A 113 -12.07 4.29 5.90
N VAL A 114 -12.81 5.26 5.36
CA VAL A 114 -13.81 6.06 6.08
C VAL A 114 -15.00 5.13 6.43
N PRO A 115 -15.66 5.28 7.60
CA PRO A 115 -16.78 4.43 8.01
C PRO A 115 -17.92 4.29 6.99
N ASP A 116 -18.14 5.30 6.14
CA ASP A 116 -19.20 5.30 5.12
C ASP A 116 -18.86 4.45 3.88
N ASP A 117 -17.57 4.31 3.53
CA ASP A 117 -17.12 3.49 2.39
C ASP A 117 -17.29 1.98 2.67
N TRP A 118 -17.23 1.60 3.94
CA TRP A 118 -17.45 0.22 4.41
C TRP A 118 -18.86 -0.27 4.09
N ALA A 119 -19.88 0.58 4.28
CA ALA A 119 -21.27 0.24 3.97
C ALA A 119 -21.44 -0.01 2.47
N MET A 120 -20.85 0.84 1.62
CA MET A 120 -20.91 0.70 0.15
C MET A 120 -20.16 -0.53 -0.39
N ILE A 121 -19.01 -0.89 0.19
CA ILE A 121 -18.24 -2.06 -0.27
C ILE A 121 -18.91 -3.37 0.15
N LEU A 122 -19.49 -3.40 1.36
CA LEU A 122 -20.37 -4.49 1.77
C LEU A 122 -21.60 -4.56 0.87
N GLU A 123 -22.22 -3.43 0.56
CA GLU A 123 -23.38 -3.36 -0.34
C GLU A 123 -23.06 -3.86 -1.75
N ARG A 124 -21.90 -3.47 -2.33
CA ARG A 124 -21.44 -3.95 -3.65
C ARG A 124 -21.12 -5.44 -3.66
N SER A 125 -20.53 -5.96 -2.58
CA SER A 125 -20.22 -7.39 -2.45
C SER A 125 -21.49 -8.23 -2.27
N ILE A 126 -22.52 -7.67 -1.62
CA ILE A 126 -23.82 -8.31 -1.38
C ILE A 126 -24.77 -8.17 -2.60
N ARG A 127 -24.67 -7.12 -3.42
CA ARG A 127 -25.43 -7.02 -4.69
C ARG A 127 -25.12 -8.17 -5.65
N LYS A 128 -23.97 -8.84 -5.51
CA LYS A 128 -23.62 -10.05 -6.27
C LYS A 128 -24.27 -11.34 -5.73
N THR A 129 -24.80 -11.33 -4.51
CA THR A 129 -25.46 -12.48 -3.85
C THR A 129 -26.89 -12.08 -3.45
N ASN A 130 -27.89 -12.50 -4.23
CA ASN A 130 -29.32 -12.09 -4.15
C ASN A 130 -30.01 -12.29 -2.77
N ALA A 131 -29.65 -11.54 -1.74
CA ALA A 131 -30.25 -11.60 -0.40
C ALA A 131 -30.79 -10.21 0.02
N ARG A 132 -31.82 -9.74 -0.69
CA ARG A 132 -32.32 -8.35 -0.60
C ARG A 132 -33.23 -8.06 0.62
N SER A 133 -33.87 -9.06 1.24
CA SER A 133 -34.98 -8.79 2.18
C SER A 133 -34.63 -8.65 3.66
N SER A 134 -33.50 -9.22 4.13
CA SER A 134 -33.15 -9.19 5.57
C SER A 134 -32.46 -7.89 6.01
N TYR A 135 -31.83 -7.16 5.07
CA TYR A 135 -30.98 -6.00 5.36
C TYR A 135 -31.70 -4.65 5.26
N GLU A 136 -32.69 -4.47 4.38
CA GLU A 136 -33.48 -3.22 4.32
C GLU A 136 -34.16 -2.90 5.67
N THR A 137 -34.52 -3.93 6.44
CA THR A 137 -35.06 -3.80 7.80
C THR A 137 -33.97 -3.45 8.84
N LYS A 138 -32.74 -3.95 8.67
CA LYS A 138 -31.61 -3.77 9.61
C LYS A 138 -30.88 -2.42 9.43
N VAL A 139 -30.79 -1.90 8.19
CA VAL A 139 -30.25 -0.56 7.91
C VAL A 139 -31.22 0.54 8.32
N LYS A 140 -32.53 0.33 8.13
CA LYS A 140 -33.55 1.24 8.68
C LYS A 140 -33.48 1.30 10.21
N ALA A 141 -33.21 0.18 10.88
CA ALA A 141 -33.00 0.16 12.33
C ALA A 141 -31.70 0.88 12.76
N TRP A 142 -30.62 0.80 11.97
CA TRP A 142 -29.36 1.50 12.25
C TRP A 142 -29.43 3.01 12.00
N THR A 143 -30.03 3.43 10.87
CA THR A 143 -30.21 4.85 10.52
C THR A 143 -31.20 5.60 11.41
N GLN A 144 -32.14 4.89 12.07
CA GLN A 144 -33.11 5.47 13.01
C GLN A 144 -32.73 5.26 14.49
N GLY A 145 -31.64 4.55 14.80
CA GLY A 145 -31.40 4.00 16.14
C GLY A 145 -30.07 4.39 16.76
N ASN A 146 -29.81 5.70 16.93
CA ASN A 146 -28.73 6.20 17.77
C ASN A 146 -29.10 6.02 19.28
N ALA A 147 -29.22 4.77 19.76
CA ALA A 147 -29.20 4.38 21.17
C ALA A 147 -29.56 2.91 21.39
N LEU A 148 -28.77 1.91 20.94
CA LEU A 148 -28.93 0.53 21.42
C LEU A 148 -27.59 -0.23 21.45
N ALA A 149 -26.73 0.11 22.41
CA ALA A 149 -25.63 -0.75 22.85
C ALA A 149 -26.08 -1.84 23.86
N SER A 150 -27.39 -2.00 24.12
CA SER A 150 -27.90 -2.88 25.19
C SER A 150 -28.78 -4.06 24.72
N ALA A 151 -28.79 -4.42 23.43
CA ALA A 151 -29.69 -5.45 22.90
C ALA A 151 -29.01 -6.70 22.31
N TYR A 152 -27.72 -6.93 22.60
CA TYR A 152 -26.92 -8.01 22.01
C TYR A 152 -27.12 -9.41 22.62
N HIS A 153 -28.35 -9.81 22.97
CA HIS A 153 -28.60 -11.13 23.59
C HIS A 153 -29.73 -12.02 23.01
N PRO A 154 -30.39 -11.70 21.87
CA PRO A 154 -31.16 -12.75 21.20
C PRO A 154 -31.14 -12.65 19.67
N LEU A 155 -30.04 -13.03 18.99
CA LEU A 155 -30.04 -13.24 17.53
C LEU A 155 -29.23 -14.47 17.08
N ARG A 156 -29.13 -15.50 17.94
CA ARG A 156 -28.50 -16.78 17.58
C ARG A 156 -29.47 -17.77 16.90
N GLU A 157 -30.77 -17.51 16.91
CA GLU A 157 -31.76 -18.42 16.32
C GLU A 157 -32.41 -17.80 15.10
N GLN A 158 -31.80 -18.01 13.93
CA GLN A 158 -32.43 -18.17 12.60
C GLN A 158 -31.40 -17.86 11.51
N CYS A 159 -30.42 -18.74 11.32
CA CYS A 159 -29.62 -18.85 10.10
C CYS A 159 -29.08 -20.29 9.99
N ASN A 160 -29.97 -21.27 10.03
CA ASN A 160 -29.68 -22.60 9.51
C ASN A 160 -30.43 -22.70 8.18
N ASN A 161 -29.71 -22.51 7.07
CA ASN A 161 -30.05 -23.20 5.84
C ASN A 161 -28.77 -23.45 5.03
N GLU A 162 -28.74 -24.67 4.52
CA GLU A 162 -27.66 -25.42 3.91
C GLU A 162 -27.13 -24.78 2.61
N THR A 163 -25.90 -24.28 2.67
CA THR A 163 -24.76 -24.51 1.75
C THR A 163 -23.61 -23.64 2.27
N SER A 164 -22.38 -24.15 2.27
CA SER A 164 -21.21 -23.53 2.93
C SER A 164 -20.81 -22.19 2.27
N GLU A 165 -21.53 -21.11 2.58
CA GLU A 165 -21.13 -19.73 2.28
C GLU A 165 -19.66 -19.41 2.65
N PRO A 166 -19.08 -19.93 3.76
CA PRO A 166 -17.68 -19.65 4.10
C PRO A 166 -16.70 -20.17 3.06
N GLU A 167 -16.95 -21.32 2.43
CA GLU A 167 -16.06 -21.91 1.42
C GLU A 167 -16.08 -21.12 0.12
N LEU A 168 -17.25 -20.61 -0.29
CA LEU A 168 -17.37 -19.75 -1.47
C LEU A 168 -16.69 -18.40 -1.26
N VAL A 169 -16.84 -17.79 -0.07
CA VAL A 169 -16.16 -16.54 0.27
C VAL A 169 -14.65 -16.75 0.34
N THR A 170 -14.18 -17.85 0.94
CA THR A 170 -12.74 -18.17 1.03
C THR A 170 -12.15 -18.37 -0.36
N LYS A 171 -12.84 -19.08 -1.25
CA LYS A 171 -12.38 -19.31 -2.62
C LYS A 171 -12.39 -18.04 -3.47
N ILE A 172 -13.39 -17.17 -3.31
CA ILE A 172 -13.42 -15.86 -3.97
C ILE A 172 -12.27 -14.98 -3.47
N VAL A 173 -12.02 -14.94 -2.16
CA VAL A 173 -10.90 -14.19 -1.58
C VAL A 173 -9.57 -14.76 -2.08
N GLU A 174 -9.39 -16.07 -2.07
CA GLU A 174 -8.19 -16.73 -2.60
C GLU A 174 -8.01 -16.47 -4.09
N ASP A 175 -9.01 -16.67 -4.94
CA ASP A 175 -8.89 -16.42 -6.39
C ASP A 175 -8.69 -14.93 -6.72
N THR A 176 -9.23 -14.02 -5.90
CA THR A 176 -9.08 -12.56 -6.06
C THR A 176 -7.69 -12.08 -5.64
N PHE A 177 -7.04 -12.71 -4.66
CA PHE A 177 -5.74 -12.27 -4.12
C PHE A 177 -4.54 -13.13 -4.56
N SER A 178 -4.74 -14.39 -4.97
CA SER A 178 -3.68 -15.28 -5.47
C SER A 178 -3.18 -14.86 -6.86
N ASN A 179 -4.02 -14.15 -7.62
CA ASN A 179 -3.71 -13.65 -8.96
C ASN A 179 -3.27 -12.17 -8.98
N GLN A 180 -3.13 -11.51 -7.82
CA GLN A 180 -2.65 -10.14 -7.79
C GLN A 180 -1.12 -10.11 -7.80
N PRO A 181 -0.48 -9.44 -8.79
CA PRO A 181 0.97 -9.31 -8.83
C PRO A 181 1.49 -8.62 -7.58
N VAL A 182 2.45 -9.24 -6.89
CA VAL A 182 3.07 -8.75 -5.65
C VAL A 182 3.38 -7.25 -5.78
N PRO A 183 2.82 -6.37 -4.94
CA PRO A 183 3.10 -4.93 -4.99
C PRO A 183 4.60 -4.65 -4.87
N LEU A 184 5.08 -3.61 -5.54
CA LEU A 184 6.43 -3.12 -5.32
C LEU A 184 6.55 -2.66 -3.85
N PRO A 185 7.65 -2.98 -3.15
CA PRO A 185 7.79 -2.66 -1.73
C PRO A 185 7.61 -1.17 -1.45
N MET A 186 6.64 -0.82 -0.61
CA MET A 186 6.44 0.53 -0.11
C MET A 186 6.50 0.56 1.42
N LYS A 187 7.24 1.54 1.95
CA LYS A 187 7.11 1.91 3.38
C LYS A 187 5.75 2.57 3.60
N ARG A 188 5.25 2.56 4.84
CA ARG A 188 3.93 3.10 5.20
C ARG A 188 3.65 4.43 4.50
N ILE A 189 2.47 4.48 3.88
CA ILE A 189 1.93 5.61 3.13
C ILE A 189 1.00 6.40 4.07
N ILE A 190 1.13 7.73 4.06
CA ILE A 190 0.30 8.65 4.85
C ILE A 190 -0.13 9.77 3.89
N GLY A 191 -1.42 10.09 3.87
CA GLY A 191 -1.96 11.26 3.16
C GLY A 191 -1.99 11.17 1.63
N LEU A 192 -1.87 9.97 1.01
CA LEU A 192 -1.91 9.84 -0.46
C LEU A 192 -3.30 9.50 -1.03
N ASP A 193 -4.24 9.06 -0.21
CA ASP A 193 -5.57 8.66 -0.71
C ASP A 193 -6.36 9.85 -1.27
N THR A 194 -6.21 11.04 -0.68
CA THR A 194 -6.78 12.28 -1.20
C THR A 194 -6.19 12.66 -2.56
N HIS A 195 -4.87 12.54 -2.73
CA HIS A 195 -4.21 12.72 -4.02
C HIS A 195 -4.68 11.69 -5.05
N PHE A 196 -4.85 10.44 -4.64
CA PHE A 196 -5.34 9.37 -5.52
C PHE A 196 -6.74 9.67 -6.05
N GLU A 197 -7.68 10.09 -5.19
CA GLU A 197 -9.04 10.44 -5.63
C GLU A 197 -9.06 11.67 -6.55
N MET A 198 -8.13 12.61 -6.42
CA MET A 198 -7.98 13.73 -7.36
C MET A 198 -7.46 13.31 -8.73
N VAL A 199 -6.53 12.35 -8.79
CA VAL A 199 -5.89 11.89 -10.03
C VAL A 199 -6.72 10.83 -10.76
N LYS A 200 -7.48 10.02 -10.03
CA LYS A 200 -8.34 8.97 -10.58
C LYS A 200 -9.22 9.40 -11.77
N PRO A 201 -9.92 10.56 -11.75
CA PRO A 201 -10.65 11.03 -12.93
C PRO A 201 -9.74 11.43 -14.09
N LEU A 202 -8.54 11.99 -13.82
CA LEU A 202 -7.55 12.35 -14.85
C LEU A 202 -7.01 11.11 -15.56
N LEU A 203 -6.86 10.00 -14.83
CA LEU A 203 -6.50 8.72 -15.42
C LEU A 203 -7.65 8.06 -16.18
N ASN A 204 -8.88 8.58 -16.10
CA ASN A 204 -10.05 8.15 -16.87
C ASN A 204 -10.13 6.61 -17.08
N PHE A 205 -10.15 5.84 -16.00
CA PHE A 205 -10.09 4.36 -16.07
C PHE A 205 -11.23 3.72 -16.87
N GLU A 206 -12.33 4.43 -17.05
CA GLU A 206 -13.53 3.95 -17.75
C GLU A 206 -13.35 4.00 -19.27
N SER A 207 -12.51 4.89 -19.80
CA SER A 207 -12.20 4.97 -21.23
C SER A 207 -11.08 4.01 -21.61
N GLN A 208 -11.38 2.98 -22.40
CA GLN A 208 -10.40 2.04 -22.92
C GLN A 208 -9.94 2.38 -24.34
N ASP A 209 -10.42 3.48 -24.92
CA ASP A 209 -10.23 3.78 -26.34
C ASP A 209 -9.00 4.66 -26.61
N THR A 210 -8.42 5.27 -25.58
CA THR A 210 -7.33 6.26 -25.72
C THR A 210 -6.11 5.94 -24.85
N VAL A 211 -4.94 6.40 -25.31
CA VAL A 211 -3.71 6.46 -24.53
C VAL A 211 -3.66 7.81 -23.81
N LEU A 212 -3.49 7.79 -22.49
CA LEU A 212 -3.48 9.01 -21.68
C LEU A 212 -2.18 9.12 -20.89
N THR A 213 -1.61 10.31 -20.90
CA THR A 213 -0.40 10.66 -20.16
C THR A 213 -0.76 11.59 -19.01
N LEU A 214 -0.39 11.20 -17.79
CA LEU A 214 -0.50 12.03 -16.60
C LEU A 214 0.88 12.51 -16.18
N GLU A 215 1.08 13.83 -16.20
CA GLU A 215 2.27 14.48 -15.67
C GLU A 215 2.04 14.91 -14.21
N ILE A 216 2.77 14.31 -13.27
CA ILE A 216 2.80 14.70 -11.86
C ILE A 216 4.03 15.58 -11.62
N TYR A 217 3.81 16.84 -11.27
CA TYR A 217 4.88 17.81 -11.05
C TYR A 217 4.78 18.51 -9.70
N GLY A 218 5.90 19.11 -9.24
CA GLY A 218 5.97 19.79 -7.94
C GLY A 218 7.38 19.85 -7.39
N GLN A 219 7.54 20.49 -6.22
CA GLN A 219 8.83 20.71 -5.58
C GLN A 219 9.58 19.39 -5.27
N SER A 220 10.91 19.46 -5.14
CA SER A 220 11.72 18.35 -4.61
C SER A 220 11.25 17.93 -3.21
N GLY A 221 11.29 16.63 -2.91
CA GLY A 221 10.91 16.09 -1.60
C GLY A 221 9.42 16.07 -1.28
N ILE A 222 8.54 16.54 -2.18
CA ILE A 222 7.09 16.60 -1.99
C ILE A 222 6.38 15.24 -2.05
N GLY A 223 7.06 14.20 -2.55
CA GLY A 223 6.54 12.83 -2.55
C GLY A 223 6.06 12.28 -3.90
N LYS A 224 6.33 12.95 -5.02
CA LYS A 224 5.90 12.52 -6.38
C LYS A 224 6.21 11.06 -6.69
N THR A 225 7.46 10.63 -6.49
CA THR A 225 7.89 9.23 -6.69
C THR A 225 7.10 8.26 -5.83
N THR A 226 6.86 8.62 -4.56
CA THR A 226 6.07 7.78 -3.65
C THR A 226 4.61 7.68 -4.10
N PHE A 227 4.05 8.77 -4.61
CA PHE A 227 2.69 8.79 -5.11
C PHE A 227 2.50 8.06 -6.45
N ALA A 228 3.43 8.21 -7.39
CA ALA A 228 3.42 7.44 -8.63
C ALA A 228 3.55 5.93 -8.35
N LEU A 229 4.35 5.54 -7.37
CA LEU A 229 4.47 4.14 -6.93
C LEU A 229 3.18 3.62 -6.26
N ASP A 230 2.51 4.46 -5.46
CA ASP A 230 1.19 4.13 -4.88
C ASP A 230 0.15 3.89 -5.97
N ILE A 231 0.06 4.80 -6.95
CA ILE A 231 -0.80 4.63 -8.13
C ILE A 231 -0.44 3.31 -8.82
N TYR A 232 0.83 3.12 -9.20
CA TYR A 232 1.29 1.90 -9.87
C TYR A 232 0.81 0.62 -9.17
N ASN A 233 1.04 0.52 -7.87
CA ASN A 233 0.63 -0.63 -7.08
C ASN A 233 -0.90 -0.80 -7.03
N LYS A 234 -1.65 0.30 -6.93
CA LYS A 234 -3.11 0.28 -6.90
C LYS A 234 -3.74 -0.17 -8.22
N ILE A 235 -3.15 0.15 -9.38
CA ILE A 235 -3.82 -0.04 -10.67
C ILE A 235 -3.12 -0.99 -11.66
N LYS A 236 -1.87 -1.42 -11.43
CA LYS A 236 -1.12 -2.28 -12.38
C LYS A 236 -1.86 -3.54 -12.82
N HIS A 237 -2.66 -4.13 -11.93
CA HIS A 237 -3.39 -5.36 -12.19
C HIS A 237 -4.51 -5.20 -13.25
N GLN A 238 -4.82 -3.96 -13.65
CA GLN A 238 -5.84 -3.66 -14.66
C GLN A 238 -5.27 -3.60 -16.09
N PHE A 239 -3.96 -3.79 -16.24
CA PHE A 239 -3.22 -3.67 -17.49
C PHE A 239 -2.59 -5.01 -17.87
N GLU A 240 -2.38 -5.23 -19.16
CA GLU A 240 -1.76 -6.46 -19.69
C GLU A 240 -0.27 -6.53 -19.38
N ALA A 241 0.38 -5.36 -19.32
CA ALA A 241 1.78 -5.22 -19.01
C ALA A 241 2.00 -3.91 -18.23
N ALA A 242 2.97 -3.90 -17.33
CA ALA A 242 3.28 -2.70 -16.56
C ALA A 242 4.78 -2.60 -16.25
N SER A 243 5.32 -1.38 -16.26
CA SER A 243 6.71 -1.11 -15.85
C SER A 243 6.79 0.17 -15.02
N PHE A 244 7.66 0.14 -14.02
CA PHE A 244 8.01 1.29 -13.20
C PHE A 244 9.50 1.58 -13.35
N LEU A 245 9.83 2.59 -14.15
CA LEU A 245 11.21 3.03 -14.35
C LEU A 245 11.57 4.10 -13.32
N ALA A 246 12.16 3.68 -12.21
CA ALA A 246 12.65 4.56 -11.15
C ALA A 246 13.90 5.35 -11.57
N ASN A 247 14.01 6.62 -11.13
CA ASN A 247 15.18 7.48 -11.30
C ASN A 247 15.68 7.60 -12.75
N VAL A 248 14.79 7.92 -13.69
CA VAL A 248 15.09 8.04 -15.14
C VAL A 248 16.21 9.04 -15.39
N ARG A 249 16.15 10.23 -14.79
CA ARG A 249 17.21 11.25 -14.86
C ARG A 249 18.58 10.71 -14.46
N GLU A 250 18.67 10.07 -13.29
CA GLU A 250 19.93 9.54 -12.78
C GLU A 250 20.50 8.45 -13.70
N LYS A 251 19.65 7.52 -14.14
CA LYS A 251 20.07 6.35 -14.94
C LYS A 251 20.45 6.74 -16.37
N SER A 252 19.71 7.66 -17.00
CA SER A 252 20.00 8.13 -18.35
C SER A 252 21.27 8.98 -18.43
N ASN A 253 21.67 9.65 -17.34
CA ASN A 253 22.91 10.44 -17.29
C ASN A 253 24.20 9.61 -17.32
N LYS A 254 24.12 8.27 -17.33
CA LYS A 254 25.28 7.37 -17.48
C LYS A 254 25.81 7.26 -18.92
N GLY A 255 25.23 8.00 -19.88
CA GLY A 255 25.58 7.96 -21.30
C GLY A 255 24.53 7.20 -22.12
N THR A 256 24.84 6.87 -23.38
CA THR A 256 23.92 6.12 -24.28
C THR A 256 23.52 4.78 -23.68
N GLU A 257 24.47 4.07 -23.07
CA GLU A 257 24.24 2.79 -22.38
C GLU A 257 23.16 2.88 -21.29
N GLY A 258 23.06 4.02 -20.58
CA GLY A 258 22.08 4.20 -19.51
C GLY A 258 20.62 4.30 -20.01
N LEU A 259 20.41 4.83 -21.21
CA LEU A 259 19.09 4.91 -21.83
C LEU A 259 18.69 3.56 -22.44
N GLU A 260 19.64 2.87 -23.07
CA GLU A 260 19.44 1.50 -23.58
C GLU A 260 19.07 0.53 -22.45
N ASP A 261 19.72 0.65 -21.29
CA ASP A 261 19.40 -0.15 -20.11
C ASP A 261 17.98 0.08 -19.59
N LEU A 262 17.50 1.33 -19.65
CA LEU A 262 16.11 1.66 -19.31
C LEU A 262 15.13 1.04 -20.30
N GLN A 263 15.42 1.07 -21.60
CA GLN A 263 14.59 0.44 -22.64
C GLN A 263 14.55 -1.09 -22.48
N LYS A 264 15.69 -1.72 -22.20
CA LYS A 264 15.78 -3.16 -21.88
C LYS A 264 14.98 -3.52 -20.64
N THR A 265 15.06 -2.69 -19.59
CA THR A 265 14.29 -2.86 -18.36
C THR A 265 12.78 -2.76 -18.64
N LEU A 266 12.36 -1.75 -19.42
CA LEU A 266 10.96 -1.57 -19.82
C LEU A 266 10.43 -2.83 -20.52
N LEU A 267 11.13 -3.32 -21.54
CA LEU A 267 10.70 -4.50 -22.28
C LEU A 267 10.65 -5.75 -21.39
N SER A 268 11.66 -5.93 -20.53
CA SER A 268 11.69 -7.04 -19.57
C SER A 268 10.50 -7.01 -18.61
N ASP A 269 10.20 -5.85 -18.01
CA ASP A 269 9.05 -5.67 -17.10
C ASP A 269 7.71 -5.93 -17.81
N MET A 270 7.62 -5.57 -19.10
CA MET A 270 6.44 -5.78 -19.94
C MET A 270 6.29 -7.23 -20.45
N GLY A 271 7.15 -8.14 -20.01
CA GLY A 271 7.12 -9.56 -20.38
C GLY A 271 7.67 -9.86 -21.77
N GLU A 272 8.41 -8.93 -22.37
CA GLU A 272 9.03 -9.09 -23.68
C GLU A 272 10.43 -9.71 -23.58
N LYS A 273 10.70 -10.71 -24.42
CA LYS A 273 12.00 -11.39 -24.44
C LYS A 273 13.08 -10.48 -25.01
N THR A 274 14.05 -10.09 -24.18
CA THR A 274 15.19 -9.22 -24.54
C THR A 274 16.28 -9.93 -25.36
N GLN A 275 16.26 -11.26 -25.49
CA GLN A 275 17.32 -12.03 -26.19
C GLN A 275 17.45 -11.73 -27.70
N THR A 276 16.49 -11.06 -28.33
CA THR A 276 16.57 -10.67 -29.75
C THR A 276 17.30 -9.34 -29.99
N MET A 277 17.72 -8.64 -28.92
CA MET A 277 18.42 -7.35 -29.02
C MET A 277 19.83 -7.43 -29.63
N LEU A 278 20.46 -8.62 -29.66
CA LEU A 278 21.87 -8.75 -30.02
C LEU A 278 22.15 -8.95 -31.52
N GLU A 279 21.13 -9.16 -32.37
CA GLU A 279 21.38 -9.64 -33.74
C GLU A 279 20.93 -8.71 -34.88
N ASN A 280 20.13 -7.65 -34.66
CA ASN A 280 19.66 -6.82 -35.77
C ASN A 280 19.75 -5.32 -35.49
N SER A 281 20.36 -4.60 -36.44
CA SER A 281 20.52 -3.14 -36.45
C SER A 281 19.18 -2.41 -36.75
N PHE A 282 18.20 -2.53 -35.87
CA PHE A 282 17.03 -1.65 -35.85
C PHE A 282 17.22 -0.60 -34.76
N GLU A 283 16.80 0.65 -35.01
CA GLU A 283 16.72 1.70 -33.99
C GLU A 283 15.90 1.17 -32.81
N GLU A 284 16.50 1.05 -31.63
CA GLU A 284 15.93 0.32 -30.48
C GLU A 284 14.59 0.89 -29.98
N SER A 285 14.34 2.18 -30.22
CA SER A 285 13.03 2.84 -30.01
C SER A 285 11.91 2.25 -30.88
N SER A 286 12.24 1.74 -32.08
CA SER A 286 11.26 1.09 -32.96
C SER A 286 10.75 -0.25 -32.41
N GLU A 287 11.54 -0.90 -31.54
CA GLU A 287 11.22 -2.22 -30.99
C GLU A 287 10.18 -2.14 -29.86
N ILE A 288 10.28 -1.11 -29.00
CA ILE A 288 9.28 -0.85 -27.96
C ILE A 288 7.91 -0.65 -28.61
N LYS A 289 7.85 0.22 -29.62
CA LYS A 289 6.65 0.43 -30.42
C LYS A 289 6.15 -0.88 -31.02
N HIS A 290 7.01 -1.62 -31.72
CA HIS A 290 6.61 -2.86 -32.40
C HIS A 290 5.96 -3.88 -31.44
N ARG A 291 6.49 -4.01 -30.22
CA ARG A 291 6.02 -5.00 -29.24
C ARG A 291 4.83 -4.54 -28.41
N LEU A 292 4.71 -3.24 -28.16
CA LEU A 292 3.72 -2.69 -27.21
C LEU A 292 2.56 -1.96 -27.88
N ALA A 293 2.60 -1.67 -29.18
CA ALA A 293 1.57 -0.91 -29.91
C ALA A 293 0.15 -1.52 -29.83
N HIS A 294 0.03 -2.79 -29.48
CA HIS A 294 -1.26 -3.48 -29.34
C HIS A 294 -1.58 -3.91 -27.91
N LYS A 295 -0.73 -3.60 -26.94
CA LYS A 295 -0.93 -3.96 -25.54
C LYS A 295 -1.45 -2.78 -24.75
N ARG A 296 -2.42 -3.05 -23.88
CA ARG A 296 -2.85 -2.08 -22.88
C ARG A 296 -1.85 -2.04 -21.72
N VAL A 297 -1.01 -1.02 -21.66
CA VAL A 297 0.10 -0.92 -20.70
C VAL A 297 -0.08 0.16 -19.64
N LEU A 298 0.53 -0.06 -18.47
CA LEU A 298 0.78 0.98 -17.47
C LEU A 298 2.29 1.26 -17.38
N LEU A 299 2.72 2.44 -17.81
CA LEU A 299 4.11 2.85 -17.76
C LEU A 299 4.29 4.00 -16.76
N VAL A 300 5.23 3.88 -15.82
CA VAL A 300 5.62 4.98 -14.94
C VAL A 300 7.08 5.35 -15.22
N LEU A 301 7.30 6.62 -15.56
CA LEU A 301 8.61 7.24 -15.77
C LEU A 301 8.87 8.21 -14.62
N ASP A 302 9.73 7.82 -13.69
CA ASP A 302 9.99 8.59 -12.48
C ASP A 302 11.24 9.47 -12.59
N ASP A 303 11.12 10.73 -12.18
CA ASP A 303 12.16 11.77 -12.19
C ASP A 303 12.70 12.03 -13.61
N VAL A 304 11.82 12.44 -14.52
CA VAL A 304 12.17 12.84 -15.90
C VAL A 304 12.52 14.33 -15.92
N ASP A 305 13.61 14.71 -16.59
CA ASP A 305 14.08 16.10 -16.72
C ASP A 305 14.47 16.51 -18.15
N SER A 306 14.27 15.64 -19.15
CA SER A 306 14.59 15.93 -20.55
C SER A 306 13.62 15.28 -21.52
N THR A 307 13.24 15.98 -22.60
CA THR A 307 12.40 15.44 -23.67
C THR A 307 13.03 14.23 -24.35
N LYS A 308 14.37 14.17 -24.43
CA LYS A 308 15.10 13.02 -24.98
C LYS A 308 14.81 11.72 -24.24
N GLN A 309 14.57 11.79 -22.93
CA GLN A 309 14.19 10.62 -22.14
C GLN A 309 12.79 10.14 -22.52
N LEU A 310 11.86 11.06 -22.76
CA LEU A 310 10.49 10.76 -23.18
C LEU A 310 10.45 10.19 -24.60
N GLU A 311 11.14 10.83 -25.55
CA GLU A 311 11.27 10.38 -26.93
C GLU A 311 11.78 8.92 -27.01
N ALA A 312 12.72 8.56 -26.14
CA ALA A 312 13.30 7.23 -26.13
C ALA A 312 12.47 6.16 -25.39
N LEU A 313 11.67 6.54 -24.40
CA LEU A 313 10.96 5.58 -23.52
C LEU A 313 9.44 5.51 -23.76
N ALA A 314 8.85 6.58 -24.27
CA ALA A 314 7.41 6.70 -24.48
C ALA A 314 7.02 7.19 -25.88
N GLY A 315 7.98 7.71 -26.67
CA GLY A 315 7.81 8.03 -28.09
C GLY A 315 6.51 8.76 -28.43
N GLY A 316 5.74 8.19 -29.37
CA GLY A 316 4.46 8.72 -29.86
C GLY A 316 3.24 7.94 -29.35
N CYS A 317 2.03 8.47 -29.55
CA CYS A 317 0.80 7.84 -29.05
C CYS A 317 0.53 6.45 -29.65
N ASP A 318 1.21 6.10 -30.74
CA ASP A 318 1.13 4.82 -31.44
C ASP A 318 2.11 3.75 -30.91
N TRP A 319 2.86 4.05 -29.83
CA TRP A 319 3.73 3.08 -29.17
C TRP A 319 2.98 2.11 -28.26
N PHE A 320 1.77 2.46 -27.85
CA PHE A 320 1.00 1.71 -26.88
C PHE A 320 -0.44 1.48 -27.36
N GLY A 321 -1.01 0.34 -26.99
CA GLY A 321 -2.39 0.02 -27.34
C GLY A 321 -3.42 0.91 -26.63
N SER A 322 -4.63 0.96 -27.16
CA SER A 322 -5.75 1.71 -26.57
C SER A 322 -5.98 1.35 -25.09
N GLY A 323 -6.32 2.36 -24.29
CA GLY A 323 -6.55 2.20 -22.86
C GLY A 323 -5.28 2.20 -22.01
N SER A 324 -4.11 2.42 -22.61
CA SER A 324 -2.83 2.54 -21.90
C SER A 324 -2.73 3.83 -21.09
N ARG A 325 -1.95 3.78 -20.01
CA ARG A 325 -1.70 4.93 -19.12
C ARG A 325 -0.21 5.12 -18.92
N ILE A 326 0.28 6.31 -19.21
CA ILE A 326 1.65 6.72 -18.93
C ILE A 326 1.61 7.75 -17.80
N ILE A 327 2.43 7.54 -16.77
CA ILE A 327 2.57 8.47 -15.65
C ILE A 327 4.01 8.96 -15.64
N ILE A 328 4.19 10.28 -15.68
CA ILE A 328 5.50 10.92 -15.65
C ILE A 328 5.60 11.70 -14.35
N THR A 329 6.69 11.53 -13.59
CA THR A 329 7.00 12.45 -12.49
C THR A 329 8.12 13.39 -12.91
N THR A 330 7.96 14.69 -12.64
CA THR A 330 8.99 15.68 -12.96
C THR A 330 9.01 16.82 -11.94
N ARG A 331 10.12 17.56 -11.88
CA ARG A 331 10.21 18.82 -11.13
C ARG A 331 9.77 20.01 -12.00
N ASP A 332 9.82 19.87 -13.31
CA ASP A 332 9.61 20.96 -14.27
C ASP A 332 8.24 20.86 -14.94
N LYS A 333 7.35 21.79 -14.62
CA LYS A 333 5.99 21.89 -15.20
C LYS A 333 5.99 22.06 -16.73
N SER A 334 7.09 22.57 -17.28
CA SER A 334 7.23 22.89 -18.70
C SER A 334 7.88 21.78 -19.52
N LEU A 335 8.23 20.65 -18.90
CA LEU A 335 8.92 19.56 -19.58
C LEU A 335 8.08 18.89 -20.66
N VAL A 336 6.78 18.70 -20.39
CA VAL A 336 5.84 18.08 -21.33
C VAL A 336 4.89 19.16 -21.82
N ASP A 337 4.95 19.52 -23.08
CA ASP A 337 3.92 20.31 -23.74
C ASP A 337 3.17 19.45 -24.76
N ASN A 338 2.08 20.01 -25.30
CA ASN A 338 1.26 19.30 -26.29
C ASN A 338 1.99 19.11 -27.63
N ASP A 339 3.08 19.84 -27.87
CA ASP A 339 3.85 19.77 -29.12
C ASP A 339 4.91 18.65 -29.07
N VAL A 340 5.41 18.31 -27.87
CA VAL A 340 6.40 17.24 -27.61
C VAL A 340 5.78 15.84 -27.70
N MET A 341 4.47 15.71 -27.43
CA MET A 341 3.77 14.42 -27.35
C MET A 341 2.68 14.34 -28.43
N ASP A 342 3.10 14.15 -29.69
CA ASP A 342 2.21 14.05 -30.85
C ASP A 342 1.07 13.03 -30.62
N GLY A 343 -0.17 13.54 -30.54
CA GLY A 343 -1.39 12.74 -30.42
C GLY A 343 -1.75 12.22 -29.01
N PHE A 344 -0.98 12.55 -27.95
CA PHE A 344 -1.34 12.14 -26.58
C PHE A 344 -2.37 13.08 -25.93
N ILE A 345 -3.26 12.50 -25.12
CA ILE A 345 -4.03 13.28 -24.14
C ILE A 345 -3.14 13.50 -22.92
N LEU A 346 -2.73 14.75 -22.67
CA LEU A 346 -1.89 15.13 -21.55
C LEU A 346 -2.74 15.77 -20.43
N GLU A 347 -2.77 15.11 -19.28
CA GLU A 347 -3.31 15.65 -18.04
C GLU A 347 -2.17 16.05 -17.11
N LYS A 348 -2.30 17.18 -16.42
CA LYS A 348 -1.27 17.69 -15.49
C LYS A 348 -1.79 17.76 -14.07
N TYR A 349 -1.01 17.22 -13.14
CA TYR A 349 -1.32 17.22 -11.71
C TYR A 349 -0.18 17.85 -10.91
N GLN A 350 -0.46 18.99 -10.27
CA GLN A 350 0.47 19.59 -9.32
C GLN A 350 0.32 18.92 -7.96
N MET A 351 1.38 18.30 -7.46
CA MET A 351 1.40 17.77 -6.11
C MET A 351 1.67 18.88 -5.10
N GLU A 352 0.70 19.10 -4.22
CA GLU A 352 0.74 20.11 -3.15
C GLU A 352 1.32 19.54 -1.84
N GLU A 353 1.61 20.43 -0.89
CA GLU A 353 2.08 20.08 0.44
C GLU A 353 1.05 19.25 1.23
N MET A 354 1.55 18.40 2.14
CA MET A 354 0.71 17.64 3.04
C MET A 354 -0.09 18.56 3.96
N ASN A 355 -1.36 18.22 4.20
CA ASN A 355 -2.14 18.91 5.22
C ASN A 355 -1.50 18.71 6.62
N PHE A 356 -1.91 19.55 7.57
CA PHE A 356 -1.34 19.54 8.91
C PHE A 356 -1.48 18.19 9.63
N GLN A 357 -2.61 17.51 9.47
CA GLN A 357 -2.90 16.26 10.15
C GLN A 357 -2.01 15.12 9.64
N ASP A 358 -1.92 14.96 8.32
CA ASP A 358 -1.06 13.96 7.70
C ASP A 358 0.42 14.27 7.94
N SER A 359 0.77 15.56 7.99
CA SER A 359 2.12 16.00 8.34
C SER A 359 2.49 15.59 9.76
N LEU A 360 1.59 15.78 10.72
CA LEU A 360 1.79 15.40 12.11
C LEU A 360 1.91 13.88 12.26
N GLU A 361 1.06 13.12 11.57
CA GLU A 361 1.14 11.66 11.55
C GLU A 361 2.48 11.18 11.00
N LEU A 362 2.91 11.74 9.85
CA LEU A 362 4.18 11.36 9.22
C LEU A 362 5.38 11.70 10.10
N PHE A 363 5.40 12.90 10.70
CA PHE A 363 6.45 13.27 11.64
C PHE A 363 6.49 12.30 12.83
N CYS A 364 5.34 12.03 13.45
CA CYS A 364 5.26 11.16 14.63
C CYS A 364 5.71 9.73 14.32
N TRP A 365 5.36 9.23 13.14
CA TRP A 365 5.79 7.91 12.68
C TRP A 365 7.33 7.78 12.71
N HIS A 366 8.03 8.82 12.25
CA HIS A 366 9.49 8.85 12.25
C HIS A 366 10.09 9.14 13.64
N ALA A 367 9.46 10.01 14.43
CA ALA A 367 9.97 10.42 15.74
C ALA A 367 9.73 9.42 16.88
N PHE A 368 8.61 8.68 16.86
CA PHE A 368 8.13 7.90 18.00
C PHE A 368 8.00 6.40 17.71
N ASN A 369 8.95 5.82 16.98
CA ASN A 369 8.96 4.38 16.66
C ASN A 369 7.63 3.90 16.08
N MET A 370 7.15 4.53 15.00
CA MET A 370 5.96 4.10 14.28
C MET A 370 4.61 4.38 14.98
N CYS A 371 4.60 5.21 16.02
CA CYS A 371 3.39 5.80 16.59
C CYS A 371 2.90 7.00 15.77
N THR A 372 1.59 7.16 15.59
CA THR A 372 0.99 8.22 14.75
C THR A 372 0.57 9.46 15.53
N ILE A 373 0.69 9.41 16.85
CA ILE A 373 0.24 10.47 17.77
C ILE A 373 1.44 10.85 18.64
N PRO A 374 1.68 12.15 18.87
CA PRO A 374 2.77 12.58 19.73
C PRO A 374 2.52 12.15 21.18
N ALA A 375 3.60 11.82 21.89
CA ALA A 375 3.52 11.68 23.33
C ALA A 375 3.11 13.02 23.96
N LYS A 376 2.28 13.00 25.02
CA LYS A 376 1.65 14.20 25.59
C LYS A 376 2.63 15.31 25.96
N ASN A 377 3.81 14.94 26.45
CA ASN A 377 4.87 15.88 26.81
C ASN A 377 5.67 16.43 25.60
N PHE A 378 5.55 15.80 24.43
CA PHE A 378 6.19 16.22 23.19
C PHE A 378 5.24 16.94 22.21
N GLU A 379 3.94 17.04 22.51
CA GLU A 379 2.92 17.60 21.61
C GLU A 379 3.30 18.98 21.06
N GLY A 380 3.70 19.92 21.92
CA GLY A 380 4.11 21.27 21.48
C GLY A 380 5.35 21.26 20.58
N LEU A 381 6.30 20.37 20.83
CA LEU A 381 7.50 20.23 20.01
C LEU A 381 7.17 19.57 18.66
N SER A 382 6.31 18.56 18.64
CA SER A 382 5.81 17.92 17.42
C SER A 382 5.07 18.91 16.52
N ILE A 383 4.17 19.73 17.10
CA ILE A 383 3.46 20.80 16.36
C ILE A 383 4.47 21.78 15.76
N ARG A 384 5.47 22.22 16.53
CA ARG A 384 6.51 23.13 16.04
C ARG A 384 7.32 22.52 14.89
N SER A 385 7.66 21.24 14.96
CA SER A 385 8.34 20.52 13.88
C SER A 385 7.50 20.50 12.60
N VAL A 386 6.21 20.21 12.71
CA VAL A 386 5.28 20.19 11.57
C VAL A 386 5.14 21.58 10.94
N ILE A 387 4.98 22.61 11.77
CA ILE A 387 4.91 24.01 11.31
C ILE A 387 6.19 24.40 10.57
N TYR A 388 7.35 23.99 11.07
CA TYR A 388 8.63 24.25 10.43
C TYR A 388 8.78 23.51 9.09
N ALA A 389 8.35 22.25 9.03
CA ALA A 389 8.45 21.44 7.83
C ALA A 389 7.48 21.85 6.71
N LYS A 390 6.45 22.67 7.04
CA LYS A 390 5.50 23.25 6.08
C LYS A 390 4.89 22.21 5.13
N GLY A 391 4.57 21.03 5.65
CA GLY A 391 3.94 19.97 4.87
C GLY A 391 4.83 19.29 3.83
N VAL A 392 6.15 19.54 3.81
CA VAL A 392 7.08 18.83 2.92
C VAL A 392 7.45 17.47 3.54
N PRO A 393 7.05 16.32 2.94
CA PRO A 393 7.28 15.00 3.51
C PRO A 393 8.74 14.69 3.81
N LEU A 394 9.67 15.04 2.92
CA LEU A 394 11.08 14.79 3.14
C LEU A 394 11.60 15.48 4.41
N VAL A 395 11.22 16.75 4.61
CA VAL A 395 11.61 17.52 5.80
C VAL A 395 11.01 16.91 7.07
N LEU A 396 9.73 16.50 7.04
CA LEU A 396 9.06 15.83 8.17
C LEU A 396 9.78 14.53 8.55
N LYS A 397 10.15 13.70 7.56
CA LYS A 397 10.86 12.43 7.78
C LYS A 397 12.25 12.65 8.38
N THR A 398 12.99 13.61 7.85
CA THR A 398 14.33 13.96 8.35
C THR A 398 14.26 14.44 9.79
N LEU A 399 13.42 15.46 10.07
CA LEU A 399 13.27 15.98 11.43
C LEU A 399 12.80 14.93 12.42
N GLY A 400 11.81 14.12 12.05
CA GLY A 400 11.33 13.04 12.90
C GLY A 400 12.43 12.03 13.21
N SER A 401 13.26 11.70 12.21
CA SER A 401 14.38 10.77 12.40
C SER A 401 15.49 11.36 13.27
N ASP A 402 15.78 12.65 13.13
CA ASP A 402 16.82 13.35 13.91
C ASP A 402 16.48 13.42 15.41
N VAL A 403 15.20 13.61 15.74
CA VAL A 403 14.74 13.73 17.12
C VAL A 403 14.37 12.39 17.75
N LYS A 404 14.40 11.31 16.97
CA LYS A 404 14.02 9.97 17.42
C LYS A 404 14.89 9.52 18.60
N GLY A 405 14.24 9.17 19.70
CA GLY A 405 14.91 8.69 20.92
C GLY A 405 15.64 9.77 21.74
N GLN A 406 15.54 11.04 21.32
CA GLN A 406 16.15 12.17 22.02
C GLN A 406 15.26 12.67 23.18
N SER A 407 15.86 13.37 24.16
CA SER A 407 15.12 14.01 25.26
C SER A 407 14.37 15.26 24.80
N MET A 408 13.41 15.76 25.59
CA MET A 408 12.70 17.00 25.27
C MET A 408 13.63 18.21 25.14
N ASP A 409 14.67 18.28 25.96
CA ASP A 409 15.65 19.37 25.92
C ASP A 409 16.48 19.31 24.63
N ASP A 410 16.89 18.11 24.22
CA ASP A 410 17.60 17.90 22.96
C ASP A 410 16.73 18.25 21.75
N TRP A 411 15.44 17.91 21.77
CA TRP A 411 14.49 18.34 20.72
C TRP A 411 14.43 19.86 20.63
N ALA A 412 14.35 20.55 21.77
CA ALA A 412 14.30 22.01 21.80
C ALA A 412 15.57 22.64 21.21
N ILE A 413 16.74 22.03 21.43
CA ILE A 413 18.02 22.44 20.83
C ILE A 413 18.04 22.18 19.32
N ILE A 414 17.66 20.98 18.87
CA ILE A 414 17.62 20.60 17.45
C ILE A 414 16.66 21.54 16.69
N LEU A 415 15.46 21.77 17.23
CA LEU A 415 14.48 22.70 16.66
C LEU A 415 14.87 24.17 16.85
N GLY A 416 15.78 24.47 17.77
CA GLY A 416 16.36 25.79 17.98
C GLY A 416 17.37 26.19 16.90
N ARG A 417 18.01 25.21 16.25
CA ARG A 417 18.92 25.39 15.10
C ARG A 417 18.18 25.62 13.79
N CYS A 418 16.90 25.29 13.74
CA CYS A 418 16.03 25.56 12.60
C CYS A 418 15.77 27.08 12.50
N PRO A 419 15.91 27.71 11.30
CA PRO A 419 15.65 29.13 11.12
C PRO A 419 14.29 29.54 11.70
N LYS A 420 14.29 30.52 12.62
CA LYS A 420 13.07 31.10 13.16
C LYS A 420 12.39 31.96 12.10
N ASN A 421 11.69 31.36 11.14
CA ASN A 421 10.83 32.14 10.24
C ASN A 421 9.52 32.49 10.96
N SER A 422 9.27 33.79 10.97
CA SER A 422 8.36 34.56 11.80
C SER A 422 6.87 34.23 11.63
N TYR A 423 6.24 33.73 12.70
CA TYR A 423 4.84 34.04 12.98
C TYR A 423 4.82 35.18 14.00
N LYS A 424 4.78 36.43 13.52
CA LYS A 424 4.22 37.51 14.34
C LYS A 424 2.71 37.38 14.29
N THR A 425 2.14 36.47 15.08
CA THR A 425 0.73 36.58 15.46
C THR A 425 0.62 37.92 16.20
N LYS A 426 -0.12 38.89 15.64
CA LYS A 426 -0.48 40.13 16.35
C LYS A 426 -1.35 39.77 17.55
N VAL A 427 -0.76 39.31 18.64
CA VAL A 427 -1.34 39.45 19.97
C VAL A 427 -0.88 40.82 20.44
N LYS A 428 -1.82 41.76 20.53
CA LYS A 428 -1.58 43.01 21.25
C LYS A 428 -1.37 42.64 22.70
N ASP A 429 -0.12 42.58 23.13
CA ASP A 429 0.19 42.59 24.55
C ASP A 429 0.86 43.92 24.89
N HIS A 430 0.19 44.69 25.73
CA HIS A 430 0.74 45.89 26.34
C HIS A 430 1.69 45.45 27.46
N ARG A 431 3.01 45.62 27.28
CA ARG A 431 3.96 46.06 28.33
C ARG A 431 5.41 46.18 27.83
N SER A 432 5.92 47.41 28.01
CA SER A 432 7.28 47.88 28.37
C SER A 432 8.54 47.48 27.59
N GLU A 433 9.34 48.52 27.40
CA GLU A 433 10.63 48.67 26.71
C GLU A 433 11.82 47.95 27.38
N ASP A 434 12.92 47.96 26.61
CA ASP A 434 14.33 47.69 26.95
C ASP A 434 14.83 46.23 26.92
N ASP A 435 15.46 45.83 25.80
CA ASP A 435 16.93 45.70 25.71
C ASP A 435 17.40 45.18 24.32
N GLN A 436 18.54 45.71 23.86
CA GLN A 436 19.18 45.39 22.57
C GLN A 436 20.06 44.11 22.60
N PRO A 437 20.40 43.51 21.44
CA PRO A 437 21.02 42.18 21.38
C PRO A 437 22.55 42.23 21.34
N SER A 438 23.20 41.41 22.18
CA SER A 438 24.58 40.99 22.01
C SER A 438 24.65 39.47 21.98
N ASP A 439 25.02 38.90 20.83
CA ASP A 439 26.22 38.06 20.73
C ASP A 439 26.23 37.27 19.41
N TYR A 440 27.28 37.55 18.64
CA TYR A 440 27.75 36.79 17.49
C TYR A 440 28.12 35.37 17.93
N TYR A 441 27.47 34.35 17.35
CA TYR A 441 28.04 33.01 17.33
C TYR A 441 28.05 32.46 15.90
N HIS A 442 29.23 31.97 15.52
CA HIS A 442 29.60 31.41 14.23
C HIS A 442 28.60 30.36 13.71
N ILE A 443 28.26 30.50 12.43
CA ILE A 443 27.48 29.56 11.63
C ILE A 443 28.45 28.57 10.96
N PRO A 444 28.34 27.25 11.18
CA PRO A 444 28.83 26.26 10.21
C PRO A 444 27.79 26.10 9.09
N ARG A 445 28.25 26.26 7.85
CA ARG A 445 27.51 26.09 6.58
C ARG A 445 26.53 24.89 6.60
N MET A 446 25.24 25.17 6.41
CA MET A 446 24.22 24.21 5.96
C MET A 446 23.87 24.48 4.49
N GLU A 447 24.84 24.34 3.59
CA GLU A 447 24.64 24.48 2.13
C GLU A 447 24.40 23.13 1.43
N HIS A 448 23.98 22.07 2.14
CA HIS A 448 23.92 20.71 1.54
C HIS A 448 22.58 19.98 1.60
N TRP A 449 21.47 20.68 1.87
CA TRP A 449 20.16 20.01 2.03
C TRP A 449 19.05 20.50 1.10
N ILE A 450 19.38 21.28 0.06
CA ILE A 450 18.42 21.67 -1.00
C ILE A 450 18.90 21.29 -2.41
N GLU A 451 20.15 20.89 -2.59
CA GLU A 451 20.67 20.42 -3.88
C GLU A 451 21.24 19.01 -3.76
N THR A 452 20.35 18.04 -3.90
CA THR A 452 20.53 16.72 -4.55
C THR A 452 19.12 16.13 -4.70
#